data_AF-A0A847ZYQ8-F1
#
_entry.id   AF-A0A847ZYQ8-F1
#
_cell.length_a   1.000
_cell.length_b   1.000
_cell.length_c   1.000
_cell.angle_alpha   90.00
_cell.angle_beta   90.00
_cell.angle_gamma   90.00
#
_symmetry.space_group_name_H-M   'P 1'
#
loop_
_entity.id
_entity.type
_entity.pdbx_description
1 polymer ?
#
loop_
_entity_poly.entity_id
_entity_poly.type
_entity_poly.pdbx_seq_one_letter_code
_entity_poly.pdbx_strand_id
1 'polypeptide(L)'
;TDSDALEDLAAQGVELAQRVLDWRQLAKLRSTYTEALPNFINPKTHRVHTSYAMASTSTGRLSSTDPNLQNIPVRTEEGRRIRTAFIPKLGHRLVSADYSQIELRVLAHVADIPQLTKAFADGLDIHAMTASEMFNTPIAGMDPAVRRRAKAINFGIIYGISAFGLANQLGISREEAGDYIRTYFKRFPGIKDYMEATKAFARDKGYVETIFGRRMHFPRIKSPNPSERAFLERASINAPIQGSAADVIRRAMIRMMPALSEAGLKARMLLQVHDELIFEVPSTEVDQTLPVVRRVMEQAAEPAVKLAVPLQVDARAAGNWDEAH
;
A
#
# COMPACT_ATOMS: atom_id res chain seq x y z
N THR A 1 -6.43 -28.56 6.04
CA THR A 1 -6.61 -27.84 4.77
C THR A 1 -6.22 -26.38 4.95
N ASP A 2 -5.02 -26.20 5.52
CA ASP A 2 -4.42 -24.88 5.69
C ASP A 2 -4.03 -24.33 4.33
N SER A 3 -4.09 -23.00 4.14
CA SER A 3 -3.81 -22.40 2.83
C SER A 3 -2.36 -22.62 2.41
N ASP A 4 -1.41 -22.44 3.32
CA ASP A 4 0.02 -22.60 3.06
C ASP A 4 0.34 -24.03 2.60
N ALA A 5 -0.23 -25.04 3.28
CA ALA A 5 -0.06 -26.44 2.89
C ALA A 5 -0.69 -26.77 1.53
N LEU A 6 -1.79 -26.12 1.15
CA LEU A 6 -2.41 -26.29 -0.17
C LEU A 6 -1.58 -25.59 -1.27
N GLU A 7 -1.00 -24.43 -0.98
CA GLU A 7 -0.10 -23.70 -1.89
C GLU A 7 1.16 -24.52 -2.16
N ASP A 8 1.76 -25.13 -1.14
CA ASP A 8 2.93 -26.02 -1.29
C ASP A 8 2.62 -27.24 -2.18
N LEU A 9 1.47 -27.89 -1.95
CA LEU A 9 1.03 -29.02 -2.77
C LEU A 9 0.71 -28.61 -4.21
N ALA A 10 0.08 -27.45 -4.41
CA ALA A 10 -0.19 -26.92 -5.73
C ALA A 10 1.11 -26.60 -6.48
N ALA A 11 2.11 -26.01 -5.81
CA ALA A 11 3.43 -25.75 -6.38
C ALA A 11 4.19 -27.04 -6.77
N GLN A 12 3.91 -28.16 -6.09
CA GLN A 12 4.40 -29.49 -6.43
C GLN A 12 3.62 -30.15 -7.58
N GLY A 13 2.63 -29.48 -8.16
CA GLY A 13 1.84 -29.98 -9.29
C GLY A 13 0.62 -30.82 -8.88
N VAL A 14 0.23 -30.83 -7.60
CA VAL A 14 -0.97 -31.55 -7.15
C VAL A 14 -2.22 -30.79 -7.60
N GLU A 15 -2.83 -31.23 -8.70
CA GLU A 15 -3.96 -30.54 -9.35
C GLU A 15 -5.15 -30.31 -8.41
N LEU A 16 -5.46 -31.28 -7.53
CA LEU A 16 -6.56 -31.14 -6.56
C LEU A 16 -6.32 -29.98 -5.59
N ALA A 17 -5.06 -29.75 -5.17
CA ALA A 17 -4.74 -28.65 -4.26
C ALA A 17 -4.97 -27.29 -4.94
N GLN A 18 -4.55 -27.15 -6.20
CA GLN A 18 -4.82 -25.95 -7.01
C GLN A 18 -6.33 -25.71 -7.17
N ARG A 19 -7.10 -26.74 -7.55
CA ARG A 19 -8.56 -26.62 -7.71
C ARG A 19 -9.26 -26.19 -6.42
N VAL A 20 -8.80 -26.66 -5.25
CA VAL A 20 -9.34 -26.24 -3.95
C VAL A 20 -9.02 -24.77 -3.66
N LEU A 21 -7.80 -24.30 -3.98
CA LEU A 21 -7.43 -22.89 -3.85
C LEU A 21 -8.28 -21.99 -4.75
N ASP A 22 -8.42 -22.36 -6.03
CA ASP A 22 -9.24 -21.63 -7.00
C ASP A 22 -10.71 -21.56 -6.55
N TRP A 23 -11.27 -22.69 -6.11
CA TRP A 23 -12.62 -22.75 -5.57
C TRP A 23 -12.78 -21.84 -4.34
N ARG A 24 -11.83 -21.86 -3.39
CA ARG A 24 -11.88 -21.00 -2.19
C ARG A 24 -11.85 -19.52 -2.56
N GLN A 25 -11.00 -19.14 -3.50
CA GLN A 25 -10.91 -17.77 -3.99
C GLN A 25 -12.23 -17.31 -4.61
N LEU A 26 -12.78 -18.09 -5.54
CA LEU A 26 -14.04 -17.78 -6.22
C LEU A 26 -15.22 -17.76 -5.24
N ALA A 27 -15.31 -18.76 -4.34
CA ALA A 27 -16.35 -18.83 -3.33
C ALA A 27 -16.32 -17.61 -2.41
N LYS A 28 -15.13 -17.17 -1.99
CA LYS A 28 -14.96 -15.96 -1.18
C LYS A 28 -15.36 -14.70 -1.95
N LEU A 29 -14.93 -14.55 -3.21
CA LEU A 29 -15.31 -13.41 -4.05
C LEU A 29 -16.83 -13.33 -4.23
N ARG A 30 -17.46 -14.47 -4.51
CA ARG A 30 -18.91 -14.57 -4.70
C ARG A 30 -19.67 -14.16 -3.44
N SER A 31 -19.35 -14.78 -2.31
CA SER A 31 -20.10 -14.55 -1.06
C SER A 31 -19.82 -13.16 -0.46
N THR A 32 -18.56 -12.70 -0.51
CA THR A 32 -18.14 -11.45 0.14
C THR A 32 -18.50 -10.21 -0.69
N TYR A 33 -18.50 -10.33 -2.01
CA TYR A 33 -18.70 -9.17 -2.89
C TYR A 33 -19.90 -9.33 -3.80
N THR A 34 -19.95 -10.34 -4.67
CA THR A 34 -20.99 -10.46 -5.70
C THR A 34 -22.39 -10.56 -5.11
N GLU A 35 -22.57 -11.40 -4.09
CA GLU A 35 -23.87 -11.61 -3.43
C GLU A 35 -24.15 -10.54 -2.36
N ALA A 36 -23.12 -10.07 -1.66
CA ALA A 36 -23.29 -9.15 -0.53
C ALA A 36 -23.41 -7.67 -0.94
N LEU A 37 -22.62 -7.19 -1.91
CA LEU A 37 -22.60 -5.76 -2.30
C LEU A 37 -23.99 -5.22 -2.71
N PRO A 38 -24.82 -5.95 -3.48
CA PRO A 38 -26.17 -5.49 -3.80
C PRO A 38 -27.03 -5.24 -2.56
N ASN A 39 -26.82 -5.98 -1.47
CA ASN A 39 -27.56 -5.82 -0.21
C ASN A 39 -27.15 -4.57 0.58
N PHE A 40 -26.02 -3.94 0.24
CA PHE A 40 -25.58 -2.67 0.84
C PHE A 40 -26.10 -1.42 0.10
N ILE A 41 -26.91 -1.58 -0.95
CA ILE A 41 -27.47 -0.45 -1.69
C ILE A 41 -28.53 0.23 -0.82
N ASN A 42 -28.27 1.50 -0.48
CA ASN A 42 -29.24 2.31 0.25
C ASN A 42 -30.44 2.64 -0.66
N PRO A 43 -31.69 2.36 -0.25
CA PRO A 43 -32.86 2.53 -1.10
C PRO A 43 -33.21 4.00 -1.37
N LYS A 44 -32.70 4.95 -0.58
CA LYS A 44 -32.95 6.39 -0.79
C LYS A 44 -31.98 7.03 -1.77
N THR A 45 -30.72 6.63 -1.73
CA THR A 45 -29.67 7.23 -2.57
C THR A 45 -29.30 6.37 -3.76
N HIS A 46 -29.70 5.10 -3.78
CA HIS A 46 -29.26 4.09 -4.74
C HIS A 46 -27.73 3.97 -4.84
N ARG A 47 -27.06 4.09 -3.68
CA ARG A 47 -25.60 4.00 -3.55
C ARG A 47 -25.23 3.16 -2.35
N VAL A 48 -24.03 2.59 -2.37
CA VAL A 48 -23.41 1.95 -1.21
C VAL A 48 -22.72 3.02 -0.36
N HIS A 49 -22.93 2.97 0.97
CA HIS A 49 -22.32 3.88 1.93
C HIS A 49 -21.45 3.08 2.89
N THR A 50 -20.14 3.04 2.63
CA THR A 50 -19.19 2.39 3.54
C THR A 50 -19.01 3.21 4.83
N SER A 51 -18.62 2.53 5.90
CA SER A 51 -18.28 3.15 7.19
C SER A 51 -16.77 3.20 7.35
N TYR A 52 -16.21 4.41 7.52
CA TYR A 52 -14.79 4.60 7.82
C TYR A 52 -14.57 4.77 9.33
N ALA A 53 -13.86 3.83 9.95
CA ALA A 53 -13.44 3.98 11.33
C ALA A 53 -12.14 4.80 11.41
N MET A 54 -12.22 5.93 12.11
CA MET A 54 -11.10 6.88 12.21
C MET A 54 -10.09 6.52 13.32
N ALA A 55 -10.52 5.74 14.31
CA ALA A 55 -9.78 5.39 15.52
C ALA A 55 -9.76 3.87 15.76
N SER A 56 -9.50 3.08 14.71
CA SER A 56 -9.48 1.61 14.76
C SER A 56 -8.08 1.00 14.61
N THR A 57 -7.22 1.61 13.78
CA THR A 57 -5.89 1.08 13.48
C THR A 57 -4.81 1.74 14.33
N SER A 58 -3.78 0.98 14.70
CA SER A 58 -2.65 1.48 15.50
C SER A 58 -1.77 2.46 14.73
N THR A 59 -1.66 2.33 13.40
CA THR A 59 -0.83 3.19 12.56
C THR A 59 -1.55 4.43 12.03
N GLY A 60 -2.85 4.58 12.32
CA GLY A 60 -3.63 5.75 11.93
C GLY A 60 -4.23 5.71 10.52
N ARG A 61 -4.08 4.59 9.80
CA ARG A 61 -4.83 4.33 8.56
C ARG A 61 -6.34 4.25 8.86
N LEU A 62 -7.16 4.70 7.92
CA LEU A 62 -8.59 4.43 7.96
C LEU A 62 -8.83 2.93 7.74
N SER A 63 -9.83 2.37 8.41
CA SER A 63 -10.40 1.06 8.05
C SER A 63 -11.82 1.25 7.53
N SER A 64 -12.24 0.39 6.61
CA SER A 64 -13.57 0.43 5.98
C SER A 64 -14.37 -0.81 6.36
N THR A 65 -15.65 -0.65 6.70
CA THR A 65 -16.62 -1.74 6.93
C THR A 65 -17.95 -1.43 6.26
N ASP A 66 -18.77 -2.48 6.10
CA ASP A 66 -20.17 -2.39 5.64
C ASP A 66 -20.40 -1.60 4.34
N PRO A 67 -19.77 -1.99 3.21
CA PRO A 67 -18.80 -3.07 3.03
C PRO A 67 -17.35 -2.58 3.20
N ASN A 68 -16.41 -3.52 3.41
CA ASN A 68 -14.99 -3.20 3.41
C ASN A 68 -14.47 -3.03 1.97
N LEU A 69 -14.36 -1.78 1.53
CA LEU A 69 -13.90 -1.43 0.18
C LEU A 69 -12.37 -1.47 0.02
N GLN A 70 -11.62 -1.59 1.11
CA GLN A 70 -10.15 -1.71 1.07
C GLN A 70 -9.69 -3.12 0.68
N ASN A 71 -10.55 -4.13 0.86
CA ASN A 71 -10.16 -5.53 0.63
C ASN A 71 -10.58 -6.06 -0.75
N ILE A 72 -11.17 -5.23 -1.62
CA ILE A 72 -11.58 -5.66 -2.95
C ILE A 72 -10.32 -6.02 -3.76
N PRO A 73 -10.15 -7.29 -4.17
CA PRO A 73 -8.89 -7.73 -4.77
C PRO A 73 -8.60 -7.00 -6.08
N VAL A 74 -7.36 -6.55 -6.24
CA VAL A 74 -6.89 -5.77 -7.41
C VAL A 74 -6.06 -6.61 -8.37
N ARG A 75 -5.60 -7.77 -7.91
CA ARG A 75 -4.52 -8.53 -8.54
C ARG A 75 -5.00 -9.66 -9.46
N THR A 76 -6.21 -10.14 -9.24
CA THR A 76 -6.79 -11.24 -10.05
C THR A 76 -7.84 -10.68 -10.99
N GLU A 77 -8.04 -11.33 -12.13
CA GLU A 77 -9.03 -10.93 -13.12
C GLU A 77 -10.44 -10.87 -12.50
N GLU A 78 -10.78 -11.83 -11.66
CA GLU A 78 -12.08 -11.90 -10.99
C GLU A 78 -12.26 -10.78 -9.96
N GLY A 79 -11.18 -10.40 -9.25
CA GLY A 79 -11.19 -9.24 -8.36
C GLY A 79 -11.39 -7.93 -9.12
N ARG A 80 -10.69 -7.78 -10.25
CA ARG A 80 -10.85 -6.65 -11.17
C ARG A 80 -12.28 -6.54 -11.72
N ARG A 81 -12.92 -7.67 -12.02
CA ARG A 81 -14.34 -7.71 -12.42
C ARG A 81 -15.30 -7.20 -11.34
N ILE A 82 -14.96 -7.27 -10.05
CA ILE A 82 -15.79 -6.64 -9.00
C ILE A 82 -15.69 -5.11 -9.09
N ARG A 83 -14.51 -4.56 -9.42
CA ARG A 83 -14.28 -3.11 -9.54
C ARG A 83 -15.03 -2.50 -10.73
N THR A 84 -15.32 -3.26 -11.79
CA THR A 84 -16.13 -2.75 -12.92
C THR A 84 -17.57 -2.43 -12.53
N ALA A 85 -18.09 -3.00 -11.43
CA ALA A 85 -19.42 -2.71 -10.91
C ALA A 85 -19.51 -1.33 -10.21
N PHE A 86 -18.37 -0.70 -9.90
CA PHE A 86 -18.32 0.64 -9.33
C PHE A 86 -18.23 1.66 -10.46
N ILE A 87 -19.38 2.26 -10.78
CA ILE A 87 -19.54 3.20 -11.89
C ILE A 87 -19.89 4.60 -11.38
N PRO A 88 -19.53 5.67 -12.13
CA PRO A 88 -19.96 7.02 -11.81
C PRO A 88 -21.42 7.22 -12.17
N LYS A 89 -22.03 8.28 -11.63
CA LYS A 89 -23.30 8.81 -12.12
C LYS A 89 -23.24 9.12 -13.63
N LEU A 90 -24.36 9.03 -14.33
CA LEU A 90 -24.48 9.47 -15.72
C LEU A 90 -23.94 10.91 -15.91
N GLY A 91 -23.19 11.13 -16.99
CA GLY A 91 -22.54 12.41 -17.29
C GLY A 91 -21.29 12.69 -16.44
N HIS A 92 -20.81 11.71 -15.67
CA HIS A 92 -19.60 11.81 -14.85
C HIS A 92 -18.58 10.73 -15.22
N ARG A 93 -17.36 10.89 -14.70
CA ARG A 93 -16.27 9.91 -14.72
C ARG A 93 -15.83 9.63 -13.30
N LEU A 94 -15.31 8.43 -13.06
CA LEU A 94 -14.54 8.18 -11.86
C LEU A 94 -13.10 8.65 -12.09
N VAL A 95 -12.55 9.40 -11.15
CA VAL A 95 -11.12 9.72 -11.12
C VAL A 95 -10.50 8.95 -9.98
N SER A 96 -9.50 8.14 -10.27
CA SER A 96 -8.59 7.58 -9.29
C SER A 96 -7.34 8.43 -9.24
N ALA A 97 -6.87 8.76 -8.03
CA ALA A 97 -5.59 9.40 -7.79
C ALA A 97 -4.84 8.62 -6.70
N ASP A 98 -3.70 8.03 -7.04
CA ASP A 98 -2.91 7.16 -6.17
C ASP A 98 -1.49 7.71 -5.98
N TYR A 99 -0.94 7.60 -4.77
CA TYR A 99 0.44 8.01 -4.55
C TYR A 99 1.43 6.97 -5.07
N SER A 100 2.28 7.36 -6.00
CA SER A 100 3.31 6.49 -6.54
C SER A 100 4.41 6.21 -5.50
N GLN A 101 4.33 5.05 -4.85
CA GLN A 101 5.34 4.53 -3.92
C GLN A 101 5.54 5.40 -2.66
N ILE A 102 4.46 5.94 -2.08
CA ILE A 102 4.54 6.83 -0.91
C ILE A 102 5.36 6.25 0.25
N GLU A 103 5.22 4.97 0.56
CA GLU A 103 5.94 4.34 1.68
C GLU A 103 7.46 4.38 1.47
N LEU A 104 7.95 4.20 0.24
CA LEU A 104 9.39 4.30 -0.07
C LEU A 104 9.90 5.74 -0.05
N ARG A 105 9.08 6.70 -0.49
CA ARG A 105 9.43 8.13 -0.43
C ARG A 105 9.50 8.62 1.02
N VAL A 106 8.57 8.15 1.85
CA VAL A 106 8.59 8.37 3.31
C VAL A 106 9.81 7.71 3.94
N LEU A 107 10.11 6.44 3.59
CA LEU A 107 11.30 5.76 4.08
C LEU A 107 12.58 6.55 3.77
N ALA A 108 12.74 7.04 2.53
CA ALA A 108 13.90 7.83 2.13
C ALA A 108 14.12 9.06 3.03
N HIS A 109 13.02 9.68 3.49
CA HIS A 109 13.06 10.82 4.39
C HIS A 109 13.28 10.43 5.85
N VAL A 110 12.53 9.46 6.38
CA VAL A 110 12.58 9.06 7.80
C VAL A 110 13.93 8.43 8.15
N ALA A 111 14.48 7.64 7.23
CA ALA A 111 15.74 6.93 7.43
C ALA A 111 16.96 7.68 6.91
N ASP A 112 16.79 8.91 6.40
CA ASP A 112 17.82 9.74 5.77
C ASP A 112 18.77 8.92 4.88
N ILE A 113 18.24 8.42 3.76
CA ILE A 113 18.96 7.48 2.88
C ILE A 113 19.29 8.18 1.55
N PRO A 114 20.49 8.80 1.42
CA PRO A 114 20.88 9.51 0.20
C PRO A 114 20.81 8.66 -1.06
N GLN A 115 21.15 7.36 -0.96
CA GLN A 115 21.09 6.43 -2.09
C GLN A 115 19.65 6.25 -2.60
N LEU A 116 18.68 6.20 -1.69
CA LEU A 116 17.27 6.06 -2.04
C LEU A 116 16.72 7.38 -2.60
N THR A 117 17.07 8.51 -1.98
CA THR A 117 16.72 9.85 -2.49
C THR A 117 17.28 10.07 -3.88
N LYS A 118 18.55 9.71 -4.13
CA LYS A 118 19.17 9.79 -5.45
C LYS A 118 18.46 8.88 -6.46
N ALA A 119 18.15 7.64 -6.08
CA ALA A 119 17.44 6.72 -6.98
C ALA A 119 16.08 7.27 -7.43
N PHE A 120 15.34 7.92 -6.53
CA PHE A 120 14.09 8.61 -6.90
C PHE A 120 14.33 9.83 -7.80
N ALA A 121 15.37 10.63 -7.53
CA ALA A 121 15.71 11.79 -8.36
C ALA A 121 16.12 11.38 -9.79
N ASP A 122 16.79 10.25 -9.93
CA ASP A 122 17.21 9.67 -11.21
C ASP A 122 16.07 8.90 -11.92
N GLY A 123 14.86 8.88 -11.35
CA GLY A 123 13.69 8.19 -11.92
C GLY A 123 13.79 6.67 -11.91
N LEU A 124 14.63 6.10 -11.05
CA LEU A 124 14.90 4.66 -11.01
C LEU A 124 13.78 3.89 -10.28
N ASP A 125 13.42 2.74 -10.84
CA ASP A 125 12.51 1.81 -10.19
C ASP A 125 13.27 0.89 -9.22
N ILE A 126 13.26 1.24 -7.94
CA ILE A 126 13.95 0.50 -6.87
C ILE A 126 13.51 -0.98 -6.82
N HIS A 127 12.24 -1.27 -7.12
CA HIS A 127 11.74 -2.64 -7.17
C HIS A 127 12.34 -3.40 -8.35
N ALA A 128 12.38 -2.81 -9.54
CA ALA A 128 13.00 -3.43 -10.70
C ALA A 128 14.52 -3.58 -10.54
N MET A 129 15.19 -2.60 -9.92
CA MET A 129 16.62 -2.70 -9.61
C MET A 129 16.91 -3.86 -8.65
N THR A 130 16.11 -3.99 -7.60
CA THR A 130 16.29 -5.09 -6.63
C THR A 130 15.95 -6.43 -7.28
N ALA A 131 14.89 -6.49 -8.09
CA ALA A 131 14.54 -7.66 -8.88
C ALA A 131 15.69 -8.10 -9.80
N SER A 132 16.31 -7.13 -10.47
CA SER A 132 17.38 -7.37 -11.44
C SER A 132 18.59 -8.01 -10.78
N GLU A 133 18.98 -7.53 -9.61
CA GLU A 133 20.07 -8.11 -8.82
C GLU A 133 19.71 -9.47 -8.22
N MET A 134 18.49 -9.61 -7.68
CA MET A 134 18.08 -10.85 -7.03
C MET A 134 17.88 -12.00 -8.01
N PHE A 135 17.23 -11.73 -9.13
CA PHE A 135 16.84 -12.73 -10.12
C PHE A 135 17.73 -12.75 -11.37
N ASN A 136 18.84 -12.00 -11.34
CA ASN A 136 19.77 -11.85 -12.46
C ASN A 136 19.07 -11.58 -13.80
N THR A 137 18.05 -10.70 -13.77
CA THR A 137 17.17 -10.40 -14.92
C THR A 137 17.36 -8.95 -15.35
N PRO A 138 17.46 -8.62 -16.65
CA PRO A 138 17.55 -7.22 -17.08
C PRO A 138 16.35 -6.39 -16.62
N ILE A 139 16.59 -5.11 -16.27
CA ILE A 139 15.51 -4.16 -15.97
C ILE A 139 14.65 -3.92 -17.21
N ALA A 140 15.30 -3.74 -18.36
CA ALA A 140 14.62 -3.56 -19.64
C ALA A 140 13.84 -4.82 -20.03
N GLY A 141 12.53 -4.68 -20.24
CA GLY A 141 11.66 -5.80 -20.58
C GLY A 141 11.37 -6.77 -19.43
N MET A 142 11.66 -6.38 -18.18
CA MET A 142 11.38 -7.22 -17.01
C MET A 142 9.89 -7.61 -16.96
N ASP A 143 9.62 -8.90 -16.80
CA ASP A 143 8.26 -9.41 -16.60
C ASP A 143 7.62 -8.72 -15.37
N PRO A 144 6.42 -8.11 -15.53
CA PRO A 144 5.67 -7.53 -14.42
C PRO A 144 5.51 -8.49 -13.22
N ALA A 145 5.41 -9.80 -13.45
CA ALA A 145 5.35 -10.81 -12.39
C ALA A 145 6.63 -10.86 -11.53
N VAL A 146 7.80 -10.78 -12.16
CA VAL A 146 9.11 -10.76 -11.48
C VAL A 146 9.23 -9.48 -10.66
N ARG A 147 8.90 -8.33 -11.26
CA ARG A 147 8.87 -7.04 -10.55
C ARG A 147 7.93 -7.06 -9.34
N ARG A 148 6.73 -7.65 -9.47
CA ARG A 148 5.77 -7.79 -8.35
C ARG A 148 6.33 -8.61 -7.21
N ARG A 149 7.04 -9.71 -7.51
CA ARG A 149 7.70 -10.55 -6.50
C ARG A 149 8.78 -9.76 -5.76
N ALA A 150 9.62 -9.04 -6.50
CA ALA A 150 10.63 -8.16 -5.91
C ALA A 150 10.04 -7.03 -5.05
N LYS A 151 8.90 -6.46 -5.44
CA LYS A 151 8.17 -5.49 -4.61
C LYS A 151 7.84 -6.06 -3.23
N ALA A 152 7.27 -7.27 -3.19
CA ALA A 152 6.94 -7.93 -1.92
C ALA A 152 8.18 -8.19 -1.05
N ILE A 153 9.28 -8.61 -1.69
CA ILE A 153 10.56 -8.84 -1.01
C ILE A 153 11.14 -7.54 -0.46
N ASN A 154 11.19 -6.47 -1.25
CA ASN A 154 11.71 -5.17 -0.82
C ASN A 154 10.99 -4.69 0.43
N PHE A 155 9.66 -4.74 0.43
CA PHE A 155 8.88 -4.40 1.61
C PHE A 155 9.12 -5.37 2.76
N GLY A 156 9.26 -6.67 2.49
CA GLY A 156 9.68 -7.65 3.47
C GLY A 156 10.98 -7.24 4.17
N ILE A 157 12.03 -6.93 3.41
CA ILE A 157 13.34 -6.54 3.93
C ILE A 157 13.26 -5.22 4.72
N ILE A 158 12.60 -4.20 4.16
CA ILE A 158 12.39 -2.89 4.82
C ILE A 158 11.64 -3.05 6.15
N TYR A 159 10.69 -4.00 6.23
CA TYR A 159 9.90 -4.28 7.43
C TYR A 159 10.53 -5.35 8.34
N GLY A 160 11.80 -5.72 8.07
CA GLY A 160 12.58 -6.60 8.92
C GLY A 160 12.21 -8.08 8.84
N ILE A 161 11.81 -8.57 7.67
CA ILE A 161 11.66 -10.01 7.42
C ILE A 161 12.98 -10.73 7.75
N SER A 162 12.88 -11.91 8.35
CA SER A 162 14.04 -12.76 8.60
C SER A 162 14.48 -13.49 7.34
N ALA A 163 15.72 -13.95 7.29
CA ALA A 163 16.19 -14.83 6.21
C ALA A 163 15.32 -16.09 6.07
N PHE A 164 14.78 -16.61 7.17
CA PHE A 164 13.82 -17.71 7.14
C PHE A 164 12.50 -17.31 6.47
N GLY A 165 11.92 -16.17 6.85
CA GLY A 165 10.67 -15.69 6.25
C GLY A 165 10.84 -15.39 4.76
N LEU A 166 11.99 -14.82 4.38
CA LEU A 166 12.30 -14.54 2.98
C LEU A 166 12.53 -15.83 2.18
N ALA A 167 13.25 -16.80 2.74
CA ALA A 167 13.46 -18.11 2.11
C ALA A 167 12.13 -18.81 1.80
N ASN A 168 11.20 -18.80 2.76
CA ASN A 168 9.86 -19.39 2.56
C ASN A 168 9.08 -18.65 1.46
N GLN A 169 9.12 -17.31 1.43
CA GLN A 169 8.43 -16.52 0.40
C GLN A 169 9.01 -16.73 -1.01
N LEU A 170 10.29 -17.06 -1.10
CA LEU A 170 11.00 -17.22 -2.37
C LEU A 170 11.15 -18.67 -2.83
N GLY A 171 10.92 -19.65 -1.95
CA GLY A 171 11.21 -21.05 -2.22
C GLY A 171 12.71 -21.33 -2.42
N ILE A 172 13.58 -20.59 -1.73
CA ILE A 172 15.05 -20.69 -1.82
C ILE A 172 15.66 -21.15 -0.49
N SER A 173 16.96 -21.45 -0.48
CA SER A 173 17.65 -21.80 0.76
C SER A 173 17.75 -20.60 1.73
N ARG A 174 17.88 -20.89 3.03
CA ARG A 174 18.10 -19.86 4.06
C ARG A 174 19.41 -19.09 3.86
N GLU A 175 20.42 -19.75 3.29
CA GLU A 175 21.72 -19.15 3.02
C GLU A 175 21.61 -18.10 1.91
N GLU A 176 21.00 -18.45 0.77
CA GLU A 176 20.74 -17.54 -0.33
C GLU A 176 19.87 -16.35 0.09
N ALA A 177 18.79 -16.60 0.84
CA ALA A 177 17.96 -15.53 1.40
C ALA A 177 18.76 -14.59 2.31
N GLY A 178 19.69 -15.14 3.10
CA GLY A 178 20.61 -14.37 3.92
C GLY A 178 21.57 -13.50 3.10
N ASP A 179 22.10 -14.03 2.00
CA ASP A 179 22.96 -13.28 1.07
C ASP A 179 22.23 -12.14 0.37
N TYR A 180 20.97 -12.35 -0.01
CA TYR A 180 20.14 -11.28 -0.56
C TYR A 180 19.95 -10.14 0.43
N ILE A 181 19.59 -10.44 1.68
CA ILE A 181 19.44 -9.42 2.73
C ILE A 181 20.77 -8.68 2.96
N ARG A 182 21.90 -9.40 3.01
CA ARG A 182 23.23 -8.79 3.18
C ARG A 182 23.57 -7.84 2.03
N THR A 183 23.35 -8.27 0.79
CA THR A 183 23.61 -7.46 -0.41
C THR A 183 22.72 -6.22 -0.43
N TYR A 184 21.44 -6.37 -0.08
CA TYR A 184 20.50 -5.25 0.01
C TYR A 184 20.97 -4.19 1.01
N PHE A 185 21.42 -4.58 2.21
CA PHE A 185 21.94 -3.64 3.20
C PHE A 185 23.31 -3.06 2.84
N LYS A 186 24.15 -3.76 2.08
CA LYS A 186 25.39 -3.16 1.54
C LYS A 186 25.08 -2.02 0.57
N ARG A 187 23.99 -2.17 -0.21
CA ARG A 187 23.54 -1.15 -1.16
C ARG A 187 22.83 0.02 -0.50
N PHE A 188 21.99 -0.27 0.49
CA PHE A 188 21.20 0.72 1.23
C PHE A 188 21.50 0.65 2.73
N PRO A 189 22.72 1.05 3.16
CA PRO A 189 23.14 0.90 4.55
C PRO A 189 22.23 1.66 5.54
N GLY A 190 21.72 2.83 5.14
CA GLY A 190 20.82 3.63 5.95
C GLY A 190 19.51 2.92 6.34
N ILE A 191 19.05 1.92 5.58
CA ILE A 191 17.88 1.11 5.97
C ILE A 191 18.19 0.31 7.24
N LYS A 192 19.37 -0.33 7.28
CA LYS A 192 19.79 -1.12 8.43
C LYS A 192 19.97 -0.23 9.67
N ASP A 193 20.57 0.93 9.50
CA ASP A 193 20.79 1.89 10.59
C ASP A 193 19.47 2.40 11.14
N TYR A 194 18.52 2.76 10.27
CA TYR A 194 17.15 3.10 10.65
C TYR A 194 16.46 1.98 11.43
N MET A 195 16.57 0.73 10.96
CA MET A 195 15.94 -0.42 11.63
C MET A 195 16.48 -0.61 13.05
N GLU A 196 17.80 -0.57 13.24
CA GLU A 196 18.40 -0.72 14.58
C GLU A 196 18.08 0.47 15.48
N ALA A 197 18.17 1.71 14.96
CA ALA A 197 17.83 2.91 15.71
C ALA A 197 16.36 2.92 16.15
N THR A 198 15.43 2.56 15.26
CA THR A 198 14.00 2.50 15.54
C THR A 198 13.68 1.42 16.57
N LYS A 199 14.30 0.23 16.46
CA LYS A 199 14.16 -0.82 17.49
C LYS A 199 14.69 -0.36 18.85
N ALA A 200 15.85 0.28 18.89
CA ALA A 200 16.42 0.82 20.12
C ALA A 200 15.52 1.89 20.74
N PHE A 201 15.02 2.83 19.94
CA PHE A 201 14.09 3.86 20.38
C PHE A 201 12.78 3.27 20.91
N ALA A 202 12.17 2.33 20.17
CA ALA A 202 10.95 1.66 20.58
C ALA A 202 11.14 0.91 21.90
N ARG A 203 12.27 0.22 22.09
CA ARG A 203 12.61 -0.44 23.36
C ARG A 203 12.83 0.58 24.49
N ASP A 204 13.45 1.72 24.25
CA ASP A 204 13.68 2.73 25.28
C ASP A 204 12.37 3.44 25.69
N LYS A 205 11.64 3.98 24.71
CA LYS A 205 10.48 4.86 24.93
C LYS A 205 9.14 4.12 25.02
N GLY A 206 9.05 2.90 24.51
CA GLY A 206 7.80 2.15 24.42
C GLY A 206 6.84 2.64 23.35
N TYR A 207 7.28 3.53 22.45
CA TYR A 207 6.51 4.00 21.29
C TYR A 207 7.45 4.43 20.16
N VAL A 208 6.89 4.69 18.98
CA VAL A 208 7.55 5.35 17.84
C VAL A 208 6.62 6.44 17.29
N GLU A 209 7.16 7.36 16.47
CA GLU A 209 6.44 8.53 15.96
C GLU A 209 6.44 8.59 14.42
N THR A 210 5.40 9.19 13.85
CA THR A 210 5.39 9.60 12.43
C THR A 210 6.10 10.94 12.26
N ILE A 211 6.38 11.33 11.00
CA ILE A 211 6.98 12.64 10.67
C ILE A 211 6.09 13.83 11.06
N PHE A 212 4.82 13.59 11.39
CA PHE A 212 3.88 14.61 11.87
C PHE A 212 3.57 14.48 13.37
N GLY A 213 4.31 13.63 14.10
CA GLY A 213 4.21 13.50 15.55
C GLY A 213 3.10 12.56 16.06
N ARG A 214 2.46 11.75 15.21
CA ARG A 214 1.55 10.69 15.69
C ARG A 214 2.37 9.63 16.41
N ARG A 215 1.96 9.26 17.63
CA ARG A 215 2.58 8.19 18.43
C ARG A 215 1.89 6.85 18.25
N MET A 216 2.67 5.78 18.10
CA MET A 216 2.21 4.39 18.12
C MET A 216 2.92 3.65 19.26
N HIS A 217 2.15 3.18 20.23
CA HIS A 217 2.66 2.56 21.45
C HIS A 217 2.89 1.06 21.28
N PHE A 218 4.02 0.58 21.80
CA PHE A 218 4.43 -0.82 21.83
C PHE A 218 4.74 -1.23 23.28
N PRO A 219 3.72 -1.32 24.17
CA PRO A 219 3.93 -1.57 25.59
C PRO A 219 4.64 -2.90 25.88
N ARG A 220 4.50 -3.88 24.97
CA ARG A 220 5.12 -5.21 25.08
C ARG A 220 6.41 -5.36 24.25
N ILE A 221 7.02 -4.27 23.79
CA ILE A 221 8.24 -4.30 22.95
C ILE A 221 9.41 -5.07 23.60
N LYS A 222 9.43 -5.18 24.94
CA LYS A 222 10.39 -5.98 25.72
C LYS A 222 9.85 -7.36 26.13
N SER A 223 8.84 -7.90 25.44
CA SER A 223 8.22 -9.17 25.81
C SER A 223 9.28 -10.27 25.98
N PRO A 224 9.21 -11.10 27.03
CA PRO A 224 10.13 -12.22 27.19
C PRO A 224 9.93 -13.27 26.08
N ASN A 225 8.72 -13.36 25.51
CA ASN A 225 8.41 -14.24 24.38
C ASN A 225 9.17 -13.77 23.11
N PRO A 226 10.12 -14.57 22.59
CA PRO A 226 10.94 -14.16 21.43
C PRO A 226 10.11 -13.87 20.16
N SER A 227 9.07 -14.66 19.90
CA SER A 227 8.22 -14.50 18.71
C SER A 227 7.39 -13.22 18.77
N GLU A 228 6.81 -12.93 19.93
CA GLU A 228 6.07 -11.68 20.16
C GLU A 228 7.00 -10.46 20.06
N ARG A 229 8.17 -10.53 20.71
CA ARG A 229 9.17 -9.45 20.66
C ARG A 229 9.62 -9.17 19.23
N ALA A 230 9.95 -10.20 18.46
CA ALA A 230 10.33 -10.06 17.06
C ALA A 230 9.20 -9.49 16.18
N PHE A 231 7.93 -9.83 16.46
CA PHE A 231 6.79 -9.23 15.78
C PHE A 231 6.67 -7.73 16.11
N LEU A 232 6.74 -7.36 17.39
CA LEU A 232 6.61 -5.96 17.82
C LEU A 232 7.76 -5.09 17.33
N GLU A 233 8.98 -5.63 17.26
CA GLU A 233 10.13 -4.93 16.68
C GLU A 233 9.93 -4.64 15.20
N ARG A 234 9.48 -5.63 14.40
CA ARG A 234 9.14 -5.42 12.98
C ARG A 234 8.00 -4.41 12.81
N ALA A 235 6.97 -4.52 13.64
CA ALA A 235 5.85 -3.60 13.63
C ALA A 235 6.30 -2.16 13.98
N SER A 236 7.24 -2.00 14.91
CA SER A 236 7.80 -0.69 15.27
C SER A 236 8.65 -0.06 14.15
N ILE A 237 9.29 -0.86 13.30
CA ILE A 237 10.02 -0.39 12.11
C ILE A 237 9.04 0.10 11.03
N ASN A 238 7.96 -0.65 10.80
CA ASN A 238 6.96 -0.31 9.78
C ASN A 238 6.08 0.88 10.17
N ALA A 239 5.73 0.99 11.45
CA ALA A 239 4.71 1.94 11.90
C ALA A 239 5.02 3.40 11.54
N PRO A 240 6.24 3.96 11.73
CA PRO A 240 6.58 5.32 11.31
C PRO A 240 6.35 5.57 9.82
N ILE A 241 6.68 4.59 8.98
CA ILE A 241 6.53 4.68 7.52
C ILE A 241 5.04 4.67 7.16
N GLN A 242 4.32 3.64 7.60
CA GLN A 242 2.91 3.45 7.28
C GLN A 242 2.04 4.56 7.86
N GLY A 243 2.33 4.98 9.09
CA GLY A 243 1.60 6.04 9.76
C GLY A 243 1.86 7.42 9.16
N SER A 244 3.08 7.71 8.72
CA SER A 244 3.37 8.95 8.00
C SER A 244 2.64 9.00 6.66
N ALA A 245 2.56 7.88 5.92
CA ALA A 245 1.75 7.81 4.71
C ALA A 245 0.25 8.04 5.01
N ALA A 246 -0.26 7.47 6.11
CA ALA A 246 -1.63 7.71 6.57
C ALA A 246 -1.90 9.18 6.94
N ASP A 247 -0.93 9.84 7.55
CA ASP A 247 -1.02 11.26 7.87
C ASP A 247 -0.99 12.13 6.61
N VAL A 248 -0.13 11.81 5.62
CA VAL A 248 -0.09 12.50 4.31
C VAL A 248 -1.44 12.42 3.61
N ILE A 249 -2.02 11.23 3.46
CA ILE A 249 -3.32 11.11 2.76
C ILE A 249 -4.45 11.82 3.51
N ARG A 250 -4.46 11.79 4.84
CA ARG A 250 -5.45 12.54 5.64
C ARG A 250 -5.32 14.05 5.45
N ARG A 251 -4.08 14.56 5.38
CA ARG A 251 -3.83 15.97 5.07
C ARG A 251 -4.31 16.33 3.67
N ALA A 252 -4.10 15.47 2.68
CA ALA A 252 -4.63 15.65 1.33
C ALA A 252 -6.16 15.72 1.33
N MET A 253 -6.83 14.77 2.00
CA MET A 253 -8.30 14.72 2.10
C MET A 253 -8.88 16.02 2.69
N ILE A 254 -8.31 16.54 3.77
CA ILE A 254 -8.76 17.78 4.43
C ILE A 254 -8.63 18.99 3.49
N ARG A 255 -7.57 19.02 2.67
CA ARG A 255 -7.27 20.13 1.76
C ARG A 255 -8.02 20.05 0.43
N MET A 256 -8.53 18.88 0.09
CA MET A 256 -9.10 18.61 -1.22
C MET A 256 -10.39 19.39 -1.48
N MET A 257 -11.36 19.33 -0.57
CA MET A 257 -12.66 19.98 -0.78
C MET A 257 -12.55 21.51 -0.90
N PRO A 258 -11.78 22.22 -0.04
CA PRO A 258 -11.53 23.65 -0.23
C PRO A 258 -10.88 23.97 -1.59
N ALA A 259 -9.86 23.20 -2.00
CA ALA A 259 -9.15 23.44 -3.26
C ALA A 259 -10.03 23.24 -4.50
N LEU A 260 -10.90 22.22 -4.48
CA LEU A 260 -11.88 21.99 -5.55
C LEU A 260 -12.91 23.13 -5.60
N SER A 261 -13.38 23.59 -4.44
CA SER A 261 -14.33 24.70 -4.35
C SER A 261 -13.74 26.02 -4.84
N GLU A 262 -12.49 26.32 -4.50
CA GLU A 262 -11.77 27.52 -4.96
C GLU A 262 -11.57 27.51 -6.48
N ALA A 263 -11.32 26.33 -7.06
CA ALA A 263 -11.23 26.14 -8.51
C ALA A 263 -12.60 26.12 -9.22
N GLY A 264 -13.72 26.23 -8.49
CA GLY A 264 -15.07 26.18 -9.06
C GLY A 264 -15.48 24.81 -9.60
N LEU A 265 -14.81 23.74 -9.17
CA LEU A 265 -15.01 22.37 -9.65
C LEU A 265 -16.04 21.63 -8.79
N LYS A 266 -16.84 20.77 -9.42
CA LYS A 266 -17.91 20.00 -8.79
C LYS A 266 -17.54 18.54 -8.53
N ALA A 267 -16.25 18.24 -8.58
CA ALA A 267 -15.72 16.93 -8.21
C ALA A 267 -16.08 16.57 -6.77
N ARG A 268 -16.51 15.33 -6.56
CA ARG A 268 -16.86 14.81 -5.23
C ARG A 268 -15.92 13.67 -4.85
N MET A 269 -15.19 13.82 -3.75
CA MET A 269 -14.44 12.72 -3.15
C MET A 269 -15.40 11.66 -2.60
N LEU A 270 -15.25 10.42 -3.06
CA LEU A 270 -16.12 9.30 -2.71
C LEU A 270 -15.45 8.36 -1.71
N LEU A 271 -14.23 7.90 -2.03
CA LEU A 271 -13.56 6.83 -1.29
C LEU A 271 -12.11 7.20 -1.02
N GLN A 272 -11.62 6.68 0.09
CA GLN A 272 -10.19 6.51 0.37
C GLN A 272 -9.90 5.01 0.45
N VAL A 273 -8.93 4.53 -0.32
CA VAL A 273 -8.54 3.12 -0.39
C VAL A 273 -7.02 3.04 -0.40
N HIS A 274 -6.42 2.54 0.69
CA HIS A 274 -4.95 2.53 0.85
C HIS A 274 -4.32 3.93 0.67
N ASP A 275 -3.55 4.15 -0.38
CA ASP A 275 -2.90 5.38 -0.80
C ASP A 275 -3.65 6.13 -1.93
N GLU A 276 -4.84 5.65 -2.28
CA GLU A 276 -5.69 6.12 -3.36
C GLU A 276 -6.89 6.95 -2.84
N LEU A 277 -7.21 8.04 -3.55
CA LEU A 277 -8.45 8.79 -3.42
C LEU A 277 -9.28 8.66 -4.70
N ILE A 278 -10.56 8.31 -4.54
CA ILE A 278 -11.51 8.15 -5.66
C ILE A 278 -12.50 9.31 -5.65
N PHE A 279 -12.75 9.87 -6.83
CA PHE A 279 -13.67 10.97 -7.05
C PHE A 279 -14.70 10.63 -8.12
N GLU A 280 -15.87 11.24 -8.02
CA GLU A 280 -16.85 11.33 -9.09
C GLU A 280 -16.82 12.77 -9.63
N VAL A 281 -16.57 12.93 -10.93
CA VAL A 281 -16.28 14.22 -11.56
C VAL A 281 -17.16 14.39 -12.80
N PRO A 282 -17.84 15.54 -13.01
CA PRO A 282 -18.53 15.80 -14.25
C PRO A 282 -17.59 15.61 -15.45
N SER A 283 -18.04 14.92 -16.50
CA SER A 283 -17.17 14.58 -17.64
C SER A 283 -16.53 15.82 -18.29
N THR A 284 -17.20 16.98 -18.23
CA THR A 284 -16.73 18.26 -18.75
C THR A 284 -15.65 18.93 -17.89
N GLU A 285 -15.44 18.48 -16.65
CA GLU A 285 -14.53 19.09 -15.67
C GLU A 285 -13.27 18.23 -15.40
N VAL A 286 -13.15 17.06 -16.04
CA VAL A 286 -12.06 16.09 -15.78
C VAL A 286 -10.67 16.71 -15.98
N ASP A 287 -10.44 17.36 -17.12
CA ASP A 287 -9.13 17.91 -17.47
C ASP A 287 -8.69 19.04 -16.52
N GLN A 288 -9.66 19.77 -15.95
CA GLN A 288 -9.42 20.82 -14.96
C GLN A 288 -9.24 20.24 -13.55
N THR A 289 -9.92 19.12 -13.26
CA THR A 289 -9.88 18.48 -11.94
C THR A 289 -8.57 17.73 -11.70
N LEU A 290 -8.05 17.01 -12.70
CA LEU A 290 -6.84 16.19 -12.53
C LEU A 290 -5.63 16.99 -12.00
N PRO A 291 -5.28 18.18 -12.55
CA PRO A 291 -4.17 18.98 -12.02
C PRO A 291 -4.39 19.46 -10.58
N VAL A 292 -5.63 19.80 -10.20
CA VAL A 292 -5.95 20.23 -8.83
C VAL A 292 -5.77 19.08 -7.85
N VAL A 293 -6.30 17.90 -8.17
CA VAL A 293 -6.18 16.70 -7.33
C VAL A 293 -4.72 16.32 -7.14
N ARG A 294 -3.95 16.23 -8.24
CA ARG A 294 -2.50 15.92 -8.18
C ARG A 294 -1.76 16.91 -7.30
N ARG A 295 -1.91 18.21 -7.56
CA ARG A 295 -1.23 19.27 -6.80
C ARG A 295 -1.54 19.19 -5.30
N VAL A 296 -2.81 19.02 -4.92
CA VAL A 296 -3.20 18.96 -3.50
C VAL A 296 -2.58 17.75 -2.80
N MET A 297 -2.58 16.60 -3.46
CA MET A 297 -1.99 15.38 -2.93
C MET A 297 -0.46 15.47 -2.87
N GLU A 298 0.21 15.90 -3.94
CA GLU A 298 1.67 16.03 -3.99
C GLU A 298 2.20 17.03 -2.95
N GLN A 299 1.44 18.07 -2.63
CA GLN A 299 1.78 19.09 -1.63
C GLN A 299 1.25 18.79 -0.23
N ALA A 300 0.65 17.61 0.01
CA ALA A 300 -0.06 17.31 1.25
C ALA A 300 0.83 17.35 2.51
N ALA A 301 2.13 17.07 2.37
CA ALA A 301 3.08 17.15 3.48
C ALA A 301 3.41 18.60 3.88
N GLU A 302 3.52 19.50 2.91
CA GLU A 302 3.94 20.89 3.11
C GLU A 302 2.84 21.76 3.75
N PRO A 303 3.17 22.88 4.43
CA PRO A 303 4.52 23.30 4.82
C PRO A 303 5.02 22.59 6.10
N ALA A 304 4.25 21.65 6.66
CA ALA A 304 4.60 21.03 7.94
C ALA A 304 5.86 20.18 7.86
N VAL A 305 6.02 19.41 6.77
CA VAL A 305 7.23 18.64 6.48
C VAL A 305 7.57 18.77 5.01
N LYS A 306 8.82 19.12 4.71
CA LYS A 306 9.40 19.01 3.37
C LYS A 306 10.11 17.67 3.25
N LEU A 307 9.55 16.76 2.46
CA LEU A 307 10.13 15.44 2.26
C LEU A 307 11.42 15.53 1.43
N ALA A 308 12.35 14.63 1.73
CA ALA A 308 13.61 14.52 0.97
C ALA A 308 13.36 14.11 -0.49
N VAL A 309 12.29 13.33 -0.71
CA VAL A 309 11.80 12.93 -2.02
C VAL A 309 10.40 13.52 -2.22
N PRO A 310 10.15 14.30 -3.28
CA PRO A 310 8.82 14.83 -3.57
C PRO A 310 7.78 13.72 -3.68
N LEU A 311 6.55 13.96 -3.22
CA LEU A 311 5.44 13.04 -3.50
C LEU A 311 5.08 13.12 -4.99
N GLN A 312 4.59 12.02 -5.53
CA GLN A 312 4.11 11.93 -6.91
C GLN A 312 2.76 11.24 -6.91
N VAL A 313 1.85 11.71 -7.75
CA VAL A 313 0.48 11.18 -7.84
C VAL A 313 0.14 10.84 -9.28
N ASP A 314 -0.20 9.58 -9.50
CA ASP A 314 -0.77 9.12 -10.75
C ASP A 314 -2.30 9.27 -10.66
N ALA A 315 -2.88 10.06 -11.55
CA ALA A 315 -4.32 10.28 -11.56
C ALA A 315 -4.92 10.07 -12.95
N ARG A 316 -6.00 9.28 -13.02
CA ARG A 316 -6.64 8.85 -14.27
C ARG A 316 -8.16 8.86 -14.13
N ALA A 317 -8.84 9.22 -15.22
CA ALA A 317 -10.29 9.23 -15.30
C ALA A 317 -10.83 8.09 -16.16
N ALA A 318 -11.83 7.36 -15.67
CA ALA A 318 -12.43 6.24 -16.41
C ALA A 318 -13.94 6.07 -16.19
N GLY A 319 -14.53 5.09 -16.90
CA GLY A 319 -15.96 4.77 -16.84
C GLY A 319 -16.34 3.88 -15.66
N ASN A 320 -15.37 3.21 -15.05
CA ASN A 320 -15.53 2.41 -13.83
C ASN A 320 -14.22 2.42 -13.03
N TRP A 321 -14.24 1.87 -11.82
CA TRP A 321 -13.06 1.90 -10.95
C TRP A 321 -11.90 1.04 -11.48
N ASP A 322 -12.15 -0.09 -12.13
CA ASP A 322 -11.07 -0.93 -12.68
C ASP A 322 -10.26 -0.21 -13.77
N GLU A 323 -10.93 0.52 -14.65
CA GLU A 323 -10.26 1.29 -15.72
C GLU A 323 -9.55 2.55 -15.22
N ALA A 324 -9.99 3.09 -14.08
CA ALA A 324 -9.39 4.28 -13.47
C ALA A 324 -8.11 3.95 -12.70
N HIS A 325 -8.06 2.74 -12.11
CA HIS A 325 -6.91 2.18 -11.42
C HIS A 325 -5.82 1.70 -12.41
#